data_AF-A0A318SMZ0-F1
#
_entry.id   AF-A0A318SMZ0-F1
#
_cell.length_a   1.000
_cell.length_b   1.000
_cell.length_c   1.000
_cell.angle_alpha   90.00
_cell.angle_beta   90.00
_cell.angle_gamma   90.00
#
_symmetry.space_group_name_H-M   'P 1'
#
loop_
_entity.id
_entity.type
_entity.pdbx_description
1 polymer ?
#
loop_
_entity_poly.entity_id
_entity_poly.type
_entity_poly.pdbx_seq_one_letter_code
_entity_poly.pdbx_strand_id
1 'polypeptide(L)'
;MLRTDRDDNRSVALYWDFENLHASLFEDRYGEGAYGRPDGRFKLQEPLVDVRAIVELAASFGPVAINRGYCNWQFYGRYRDALLQGGVELVQLFPPGASAKNGADIRLCLEAAEDIHRFGHIETVVIVGGDSDFMPVAQRIKAAGRALVGVGMRRTTNRHWAKSCHEFRYYDTLMATAAAAAAAAEEAGAPAADAEPQPAARTISDADPAAELLCRAVRLLADTRGDPWVSKGGVWHMMKRLDPAFDPREHGHADFPSMVRAMGDMIEVTMGETGRLLRLKA
;
A
#
# COMPACT_ATOMS: atom_id res chain seq x y z
N MET A 1 -13.51 19.44 28.28
CA MET A 1 -13.08 20.31 27.15
C MET A 1 -11.57 20.36 27.21
N LEU A 2 -10.89 19.68 26.27
CA LEU A 2 -9.45 19.71 25.94
C LEU A 2 -9.20 18.45 25.09
N ARG A 3 -9.65 18.49 23.84
CA ARG A 3 -9.48 17.42 22.85
C ARG A 3 -8.76 17.94 21.60
N THR A 4 -7.94 18.97 21.78
CA THR A 4 -7.40 19.81 20.71
C THR A 4 -5.87 19.86 20.60
N ASP A 5 -5.11 19.30 21.54
CA ASP A 5 -3.62 19.28 21.46
C ASP A 5 -3.02 17.95 20.97
N ARG A 6 -3.83 16.90 20.79
CA ARG A 6 -3.30 15.54 20.52
C ARG A 6 -3.12 15.21 19.04
N ASP A 7 -3.79 15.93 18.14
CA ASP A 7 -3.71 15.67 16.70
C ASP A 7 -2.44 16.28 16.07
N ASP A 8 -1.85 17.31 16.67
CA ASP A 8 -0.66 18.01 16.14
C ASP A 8 0.67 17.29 16.38
N ASN A 9 0.69 16.19 17.14
CA ASN A 9 1.91 15.47 17.49
C ASN A 9 1.93 14.02 16.99
N ARG A 10 1.16 13.71 15.93
CA ARG A 10 1.11 12.38 15.33
C ARG A 10 2.14 12.32 14.21
N SER A 11 3.08 11.37 14.27
CA SER A 11 4.13 11.24 13.27
C SER A 11 4.13 9.87 12.60
N VAL A 12 4.87 9.82 11.50
CA VAL A 12 5.05 8.64 10.65
C VAL A 12 6.48 8.13 10.80
N ALA A 13 6.61 6.81 10.93
CA ALA A 13 7.89 6.12 10.82
C ALA A 13 7.91 5.29 9.54
N LEU A 14 8.93 5.49 8.72
CA LEU A 14 9.05 4.91 7.40
C LEU A 14 10.33 4.07 7.33
N TYR A 15 10.16 2.80 6.99
CA TYR A 15 11.23 1.80 6.91
C TYR A 15 11.20 1.10 5.57
N TRP A 16 12.35 0.98 4.92
CA TRP A 16 12.41 0.45 3.56
C TRP A 16 13.46 -0.63 3.48
N ASP A 17 13.06 -1.85 3.11
CA ASP A 17 13.99 -2.77 2.49
C ASP A 17 14.26 -2.29 1.05
N PHE A 18 15.22 -1.36 0.96
CA PHE A 18 15.56 -0.68 -0.28
C PHE A 18 16.14 -1.67 -1.29
N GLU A 19 16.94 -2.63 -0.82
CA GLU A 19 17.54 -3.65 -1.66
C GLU A 19 16.45 -4.54 -2.29
N ASN A 20 15.47 -5.00 -1.50
CA ASN A 20 14.38 -5.86 -2.00
C ASN A 20 13.45 -5.15 -3.00
N LEU A 21 13.10 -3.89 -2.71
CA LEU A 21 12.30 -3.09 -3.65
C LEU A 21 13.05 -2.89 -4.97
N HIS A 22 14.34 -2.51 -4.90
CA HIS A 22 15.16 -2.33 -6.09
C HIS A 22 15.32 -3.63 -6.87
N ALA A 23 15.60 -4.74 -6.19
CA ALA A 23 15.74 -6.06 -6.79
C ALA A 23 14.46 -6.45 -7.56
N SER A 24 13.29 -6.24 -6.95
CA SER A 24 12.00 -6.53 -7.59
C SER A 24 11.79 -5.70 -8.86
N LEU A 25 12.11 -4.39 -8.82
CA LEU A 25 12.03 -3.51 -10.00
C LEU A 25 13.05 -3.89 -11.08
N PHE A 26 14.25 -4.31 -10.66
CA PHE A 26 15.30 -4.77 -11.56
C PHE A 26 14.87 -6.04 -12.29
N GLU A 27 14.28 -7.01 -11.59
CA GLU A 27 13.78 -8.24 -12.19
C GLU A 27 12.56 -8.00 -13.10
N ASP A 28 11.69 -7.06 -12.77
CA ASP A 28 10.59 -6.67 -13.68
C ASP A 28 11.11 -6.06 -14.99
N ARG A 29 12.24 -5.35 -14.96
CA ARG A 29 12.86 -4.74 -16.15
C ARG A 29 13.73 -5.73 -16.95
N TYR A 30 14.50 -6.57 -16.27
CA TYR A 30 15.57 -7.38 -16.87
C TYR A 30 15.29 -8.90 -16.86
N GLY A 31 14.18 -9.32 -16.27
CA GLY A 31 13.76 -10.71 -16.15
C GLY A 31 14.04 -11.31 -14.76
N GLU A 32 13.26 -12.33 -14.43
CA GLU A 32 13.34 -13.05 -13.16
C GLU A 32 14.75 -13.63 -12.91
N GLY A 33 15.26 -13.45 -11.69
CA GLY A 33 16.59 -13.91 -11.29
C GLY A 33 17.76 -13.11 -11.89
N ALA A 34 17.51 -12.07 -12.69
CA ALA A 34 18.57 -11.21 -13.23
C ALA A 34 19.34 -10.47 -12.13
N TYR A 35 18.65 -10.06 -11.06
CA TYR A 35 19.28 -9.39 -9.92
C TYR A 35 20.18 -10.34 -9.12
N GLY A 36 19.76 -11.60 -8.91
CA GLY A 36 20.51 -12.60 -8.14
C GLY A 36 21.85 -13.03 -8.73
N ARG A 37 22.15 -12.68 -10.00
CA ARG A 37 23.45 -12.96 -10.63
C ARG A 37 24.53 -12.04 -10.03
N PRO A 38 25.80 -12.48 -9.91
CA PRO A 38 26.89 -11.62 -9.42
C PRO A 38 26.99 -10.29 -10.17
N ASP A 39 26.84 -10.33 -11.50
CA ASP A 39 26.84 -9.16 -12.38
C ASP A 39 25.58 -8.29 -12.26
N GLY A 40 24.54 -8.79 -11.59
CA GLY A 40 23.31 -8.07 -11.30
C GLY A 40 23.41 -7.31 -9.99
N ARG A 41 23.74 -8.01 -8.90
CA ARG A 41 23.70 -7.48 -7.52
C ARG A 41 24.91 -6.64 -7.11
N PHE A 42 26.12 -7.07 -7.45
CA PHE A 42 27.36 -6.49 -6.90
C PHE A 42 28.03 -5.50 -7.85
N LYS A 43 27.24 -4.57 -8.40
CA LYS A 43 27.71 -3.49 -9.28
C LYS A 43 26.95 -2.19 -9.00
N LEU A 44 27.42 -1.08 -9.56
CA LEU A 44 26.71 0.19 -9.46
C LEU A 44 25.30 0.07 -10.06
N GLN A 45 24.29 0.23 -9.19
CA GLN A 45 22.88 0.06 -9.52
C GLN A 45 22.29 1.31 -10.17
N GLU A 46 21.38 1.10 -11.12
CA GLU A 46 20.63 2.18 -11.75
C GLU A 46 19.45 2.65 -10.87
N PRO A 47 19.04 3.93 -11.01
CA PRO A 47 17.92 4.49 -10.28
C PRO A 47 16.58 4.01 -10.84
N LEU A 48 16.05 2.91 -10.27
CA LEU A 48 14.71 2.35 -10.53
C LEU A 48 13.68 2.80 -9.47
N VAL A 49 14.13 3.04 -8.24
CA VAL A 49 13.26 3.45 -7.13
C VAL A 49 13.04 4.96 -7.17
N ASP A 50 11.78 5.37 -7.20
CA ASP A 50 11.36 6.75 -6.99
C ASP A 50 11.27 7.00 -5.48
N VAL A 51 12.37 7.51 -4.93
CA VAL A 51 12.47 7.85 -3.51
C VAL A 51 11.45 8.94 -3.14
N ARG A 52 11.23 9.92 -4.02
CA ARG A 52 10.35 11.05 -3.74
C ARG A 52 8.92 10.58 -3.55
N ALA A 53 8.42 9.75 -4.46
CA ALA A 53 7.03 9.28 -4.41
C ALA A 53 6.71 8.47 -3.15
N ILE A 54 7.63 7.64 -2.65
CA ILE A 54 7.42 6.88 -1.41
C ILE A 54 7.49 7.82 -0.18
N VAL A 55 8.40 8.80 -0.17
CA VAL A 55 8.45 9.80 0.92
C VAL A 55 7.16 10.64 0.93
N GLU A 56 6.65 11.05 -0.23
CA GLU A 56 5.38 11.78 -0.36
C GLU A 56 4.19 10.92 0.10
N LEU A 57 4.17 9.62 -0.22
CA LEU A 57 3.16 8.70 0.33
C LEU A 57 3.22 8.69 1.86
N ALA A 58 4.39 8.52 2.46
CA ALA A 58 4.52 8.51 3.91
C ALA A 58 4.08 9.83 4.54
N ALA A 59 4.47 10.97 3.94
CA ALA A 59 4.09 12.30 4.39
C ALA A 59 2.57 12.55 4.32
N SER A 60 1.85 11.85 3.44
CA SER A 60 0.38 11.94 3.37
C SER A 60 -0.34 11.44 4.63
N PHE A 61 0.34 10.62 5.46
CA PHE A 61 -0.18 10.14 6.74
C PHE A 61 0.20 11.03 7.94
N GLY A 62 1.05 12.05 7.73
CA GLY A 62 1.54 12.97 8.76
C GLY A 62 3.04 13.27 8.62
N PRO A 63 3.60 14.14 9.49
CA PRO A 63 5.02 14.45 9.53
C PRO A 63 5.89 13.19 9.69
N VAL A 64 6.88 13.01 8.81
CA VAL A 64 7.80 11.87 8.87
C VAL A 64 8.87 12.13 9.93
N ALA A 65 8.83 11.39 11.03
CA ALA A 65 9.79 11.49 12.14
C ALA A 65 10.97 10.52 11.99
N ILE A 66 10.74 9.37 11.35
CA ILE A 66 11.77 8.36 11.07
C ILE A 66 11.68 8.00 9.58
N ASN A 67 12.82 8.01 8.90
CA ASN A 67 12.93 7.57 7.51
C ASN A 67 14.24 6.79 7.34
N ARG A 68 14.17 5.45 7.38
CA ARG A 68 15.36 4.58 7.29
C ARG A 68 15.31 3.64 6.11
N GLY A 69 16.36 3.67 5.29
CA GLY A 69 16.59 2.68 4.25
C GLY A 69 17.61 1.64 4.70
N TYR A 70 17.34 0.37 4.42
CA TYR A 70 18.24 -0.76 4.72
C TYR A 70 18.78 -1.32 3.41
N CYS A 71 20.10 -1.30 3.25
CA CYS A 71 20.75 -1.72 2.01
C CYS A 71 22.25 -1.95 2.19
N ASN A 72 22.86 -2.69 1.27
CA ASN A 72 24.29 -2.55 1.01
C ASN A 72 24.57 -1.34 0.09
N TRP A 73 24.70 -0.14 0.66
CA TRP A 73 24.84 1.13 -0.07
C TRP A 73 26.08 1.25 -0.95
N GLN A 74 27.08 0.37 -0.79
CA GLN A 74 28.26 0.29 -1.66
C GLN A 74 27.92 0.35 -3.15
N PHE A 75 26.78 -0.23 -3.53
CA PHE A 75 26.34 -0.39 -4.92
C PHE A 75 25.31 0.65 -5.38
N TYR A 76 24.84 1.52 -4.48
CA TYR A 76 23.67 2.38 -4.71
C TYR A 76 24.00 3.87 -4.79
N GLY A 77 25.25 4.22 -5.09
CA GLY A 77 25.72 5.61 -5.13
C GLY A 77 24.96 6.54 -6.10
N ARG A 78 24.29 6.00 -7.13
CA ARG A 78 23.44 6.80 -8.04
C ARG A 78 22.18 7.38 -7.38
N TYR A 79 21.79 6.86 -6.23
CA TYR A 79 20.65 7.37 -5.46
C TYR A 79 21.01 8.49 -4.48
N ARG A 80 22.30 8.84 -4.35
CA ARG A 80 22.80 9.77 -3.32
C ARG A 80 21.94 11.02 -3.19
N ASP A 81 21.70 11.73 -4.30
CA ASP A 81 21.03 13.02 -4.26
C ASP A 81 19.54 12.87 -3.90
N ALA A 82 18.86 11.83 -4.42
CA ALA A 82 17.47 11.53 -4.10
C ALA A 82 17.28 11.08 -2.64
N LEU A 83 18.20 10.26 -2.10
CA LEU A 83 18.16 9.82 -0.71
C LEU A 83 18.43 10.96 0.28
N LEU A 84 19.39 11.84 -0.04
CA LEU A 84 19.67 13.05 0.74
C LEU A 84 18.49 14.01 0.74
N GLN A 85 17.90 14.27 -0.43
CA GLN A 85 16.72 15.13 -0.55
C GLN A 85 15.51 14.56 0.19
N GLY A 86 15.35 13.23 0.18
CA GLY A 86 14.30 12.53 0.93
C GLY A 86 14.54 12.44 2.45
N GLY A 87 15.70 12.93 2.95
CA GLY A 87 16.04 12.84 4.36
C GLY A 87 16.15 11.39 4.87
N VAL A 88 16.62 10.47 4.03
CA VAL A 88 16.71 9.05 4.36
C VAL A 88 17.97 8.79 5.19
N GLU A 89 17.81 8.24 6.38
CA GLU A 89 18.90 7.66 7.15
C GLU A 89 19.33 6.32 6.51
N LEU A 90 20.61 6.23 6.13
CA LEU A 90 21.16 5.12 5.37
C LEU A 90 21.76 4.07 6.31
N VAL A 91 21.01 2.99 6.56
CA VAL A 91 21.47 1.86 7.38
C VAL A 91 22.26 0.89 6.49
N GLN A 92 23.58 0.90 6.64
CA GLN A 92 24.48 0.04 5.88
C GLN A 92 24.48 -1.40 6.40
N LEU A 93 24.31 -2.35 5.49
CA LEU A 93 24.36 -3.78 5.78
C LEU A 93 25.36 -4.48 4.86
N PHE A 94 26.27 -5.24 5.45
CA PHE A 94 27.15 -6.15 4.72
C PHE A 94 26.64 -7.58 4.93
N PRO A 95 26.14 -8.27 3.89
CA PRO A 95 25.68 -9.64 4.05
C PRO A 95 26.89 -10.54 4.39
N PRO A 96 26.83 -11.37 5.45
CA PRO A 96 27.93 -12.24 5.87
C PRO A 96 28.15 -13.47 4.95
N GLY A 97 28.02 -13.28 3.64
CA GLY A 97 28.14 -14.31 2.61
C GLY A 97 26.97 -14.29 1.62
N ALA A 98 27.12 -14.99 0.48
CA ALA A 98 26.14 -15.01 -0.59
C ALA A 98 24.75 -15.54 -0.16
N SER A 99 24.69 -16.34 0.92
CA SER A 99 23.47 -16.96 1.44
C SER A 99 22.75 -16.14 2.51
N ALA A 100 23.36 -15.06 3.03
CA ALA A 100 22.78 -14.26 4.10
C ALA A 100 21.85 -13.18 3.54
N LYS A 101 20.65 -13.60 3.14
CA LYS A 101 19.69 -12.77 2.40
C LYS A 101 18.78 -11.90 3.28
N ASN A 102 18.58 -12.24 4.55
CA ASN A 102 17.52 -11.62 5.38
C ASN A 102 18.06 -10.60 6.40
N GLY A 103 19.29 -10.10 6.21
CA GLY A 103 19.90 -9.17 7.16
C GLY A 103 19.16 -7.84 7.26
N ALA A 104 18.63 -7.36 6.14
CA ALA A 104 17.83 -6.13 6.08
C ALA A 104 16.49 -6.31 6.81
N ASP A 105 15.75 -7.37 6.50
CA ASP A 105 14.45 -7.67 7.12
C ASP A 105 14.56 -7.75 8.65
N ILE A 106 15.55 -8.50 9.15
CA ILE A 106 15.75 -8.68 10.58
C ILE A 106 16.06 -7.33 11.25
N ARG A 107 17.00 -6.56 10.71
CA ARG A 107 17.40 -5.28 11.31
C ARG A 107 16.24 -4.28 11.27
N LEU A 108 15.53 -4.20 10.15
CA LEU A 108 14.34 -3.37 9.97
C LEU A 108 13.26 -3.71 11.00
N CYS A 109 12.92 -4.99 11.13
CA CYS A 109 11.88 -5.44 12.06
C CYS A 109 12.23 -5.13 13.51
N LEU A 110 13.50 -5.29 13.91
CA LEU A 110 13.96 -5.00 15.26
C LEU A 110 13.83 -3.51 15.58
N GLU A 111 14.34 -2.64 14.70
CA GLU A 111 14.26 -1.19 14.90
C GLU A 111 12.82 -0.68 14.89
N ALA A 112 12.01 -1.13 13.93
CA ALA A 112 10.60 -0.75 13.88
C ALA A 112 9.84 -1.17 15.15
N ALA A 113 10.13 -2.36 15.70
CA ALA A 113 9.55 -2.82 16.95
C ALA A 113 10.05 -2.04 18.17
N GLU A 114 11.32 -1.65 18.21
CA GLU A 114 11.86 -0.81 19.28
C GLU A 114 11.26 0.61 19.25
N ASP A 115 11.22 1.21 18.06
CA ASP A 115 10.82 2.60 17.88
C ASP A 115 9.35 2.85 18.23
N ILE A 116 8.44 1.91 17.92
CA ILE A 116 7.02 2.05 18.32
C ILE A 116 6.80 2.05 19.84
N HIS A 117 7.71 1.45 20.61
CA HIS A 117 7.68 1.45 22.07
C HIS A 117 8.41 2.67 22.65
N ARG A 118 9.50 3.08 22.02
CA ARG A 118 10.32 4.22 22.45
C ARG A 118 9.65 5.56 22.17
N PHE A 119 9.00 5.69 21.02
CA PHE A 119 8.48 6.96 20.52
C PHE A 119 6.94 6.94 20.49
N GLY A 120 6.34 7.44 21.58
CA GLY A 120 4.88 7.45 21.75
C GLY A 120 4.08 8.20 20.68
N HIS A 121 4.74 9.15 19.99
CA HIS A 121 4.17 10.02 18.97
C HIS A 121 4.12 9.36 17.57
N ILE A 122 4.81 8.24 17.36
CA ILE A 122 4.71 7.46 16.12
C ILE A 122 3.38 6.73 16.13
N GLU A 123 2.46 7.15 15.27
CA GLU A 123 1.13 6.56 15.17
C GLU A 123 0.93 5.75 13.89
N THR A 124 1.68 6.06 12.84
CA THR A 124 1.65 5.33 11.58
C THR A 124 3.04 4.80 11.28
N VAL A 125 3.12 3.50 10.99
CA VAL A 125 4.33 2.85 10.50
C VAL A 125 4.12 2.46 9.04
N VAL A 126 5.06 2.86 8.19
CA VAL A 126 5.11 2.49 6.77
C VAL A 126 6.30 1.54 6.59
N ILE A 127 6.03 0.34 6.08
CA ILE A 127 7.06 -0.64 5.73
C ILE A 127 7.03 -0.86 4.22
N VAL A 128 8.15 -0.58 3.56
CA VAL A 128 8.36 -0.80 2.14
C VAL A 128 9.13 -2.11 1.97
N GLY A 129 8.46 -3.14 1.47
CA GLY A 129 9.00 -4.47 1.29
C GLY A 129 7.91 -5.50 0.95
N GLY A 130 8.30 -6.57 0.26
CA GLY A 130 7.39 -7.61 -0.22
C GLY A 130 7.39 -8.91 0.58
N ASP A 131 8.30 -9.10 1.54
CA ASP A 131 8.53 -10.38 2.20
C ASP A 131 7.51 -10.70 3.32
N SER A 132 7.20 -11.98 3.49
CA SER A 132 6.46 -12.50 4.65
C SER A 132 7.18 -12.33 5.99
N ASP A 133 8.50 -12.14 5.99
CA ASP A 133 9.29 -11.95 7.21
C ASP A 133 8.87 -10.70 8.02
N PHE A 134 8.12 -9.76 7.41
CA PHE A 134 7.54 -8.61 8.11
C PHE A 134 6.27 -8.94 8.93
N MET A 135 5.65 -10.12 8.76
CA MET A 135 4.40 -10.46 9.46
C MET A 135 4.50 -10.40 11.00
N PRO A 136 5.57 -10.89 11.65
CA PRO A 136 5.72 -10.80 13.11
C PRO A 136 5.86 -9.36 13.62
N VAL A 137 6.51 -8.45 12.87
CA VAL A 137 6.55 -7.03 13.24
C VAL A 137 5.19 -6.37 13.01
N ALA A 138 4.46 -6.78 11.97
CA ALA A 138 3.08 -6.35 11.73
C ALA A 138 2.19 -6.56 12.95
N GLN A 139 2.25 -7.76 13.53
CA GLN A 139 1.49 -8.12 14.71
C GLN A 139 1.84 -7.23 15.92
N ARG A 140 3.13 -6.93 16.12
CA ARG A 140 3.60 -6.06 17.21
C ARG A 140 3.13 -4.61 17.02
N ILE A 141 3.25 -4.05 15.82
CA ILE A 141 2.79 -2.70 15.48
C ILE A 141 1.28 -2.57 15.75
N LYS A 142 0.50 -3.58 15.33
CA LYS A 142 -0.95 -3.64 15.57
C LYS A 142 -1.31 -3.77 17.04
N ALA A 143 -0.61 -4.64 17.76
CA ALA A 143 -0.81 -4.82 19.21
C ALA A 143 -0.49 -3.54 20.00
N ALA A 144 0.48 -2.74 19.52
CA ALA A 144 0.80 -1.42 20.08
C ALA A 144 -0.21 -0.32 19.67
N GLY A 145 -1.28 -0.66 18.93
CA GLY A 145 -2.32 0.28 18.52
C GLY A 145 -1.89 1.26 17.43
N ARG A 146 -0.84 0.96 16.66
CA ARG A 146 -0.34 1.81 15.58
C ARG A 146 -0.91 1.39 14.23
N ALA A 147 -1.17 2.36 13.36
CA ALA A 147 -1.52 2.09 11.97
C ALA A 147 -0.30 1.50 11.23
N LEU A 148 -0.56 0.59 10.30
CA LEU A 148 0.47 -0.10 9.53
C LEU A 148 0.10 -0.04 8.05
N VAL A 149 0.95 0.63 7.29
CA VAL A 149 0.86 0.74 5.84
C VAL A 149 1.98 -0.08 5.23
N GLY A 150 1.64 -1.10 4.44
CA GLY A 150 2.61 -1.83 3.64
C GLY A 150 2.74 -1.22 2.25
N VAL A 151 3.96 -1.20 1.72
CA VAL A 151 4.23 -0.83 0.32
C VAL A 151 5.06 -1.94 -0.31
N GLY A 152 4.67 -2.40 -1.50
CA GLY A 152 5.39 -3.46 -2.18
C GLY A 152 5.06 -3.59 -3.65
N MET A 153 5.80 -4.44 -4.34
CA MET A 153 5.59 -4.73 -5.75
C MET A 153 4.48 -5.77 -5.92
N ARG A 154 3.54 -5.53 -6.84
CA ARG A 154 2.37 -6.40 -7.02
C ARG A 154 2.71 -7.85 -7.31
N ARG A 155 3.79 -8.09 -8.08
CA ARG A 155 4.21 -9.44 -8.50
C ARG A 155 4.96 -10.23 -7.43
N THR A 156 5.79 -9.55 -6.63
CA THR A 156 6.70 -10.22 -5.67
C THR A 156 6.22 -10.15 -4.22
N THR A 157 5.21 -9.32 -3.91
CA THR A 157 4.67 -9.19 -2.56
C THR A 157 3.93 -10.45 -2.11
N ASN A 158 4.27 -10.94 -0.92
CA ASN A 158 3.53 -12.01 -0.25
C ASN A 158 2.11 -11.53 0.15
N ARG A 159 1.08 -12.26 -0.28
CA ARG A 159 -0.32 -11.89 -0.01
C ARG A 159 -0.69 -11.92 1.49
N HIS A 160 -0.06 -12.77 2.29
CA HIS A 160 -0.30 -12.82 3.74
C HIS A 160 0.31 -11.61 4.45
N TRP A 161 1.49 -11.18 4.01
CA TRP A 161 2.08 -9.91 4.45
C TRP A 161 1.14 -8.74 4.14
N ALA A 162 0.67 -8.62 2.89
CA ALA A 162 -0.24 -7.55 2.50
C ALA A 162 -1.54 -7.54 3.34
N LYS A 163 -2.12 -8.72 3.61
CA LYS A 163 -3.29 -8.87 4.48
C LYS A 163 -3.02 -8.60 5.96
N SER A 164 -1.77 -8.68 6.40
CA SER A 164 -1.41 -8.40 7.79
C SER A 164 -1.45 -6.90 8.11
N CYS A 165 -1.30 -6.04 7.09
CA CYS A 165 -1.33 -4.58 7.21
C CYS A 165 -2.74 -4.03 7.49
N HIS A 166 -2.85 -2.75 7.87
CA HIS A 166 -4.14 -2.05 7.89
C HIS A 166 -4.48 -1.50 6.50
N GLU A 167 -3.45 -1.08 5.78
CA GLU A 167 -3.52 -0.60 4.41
C GLU A 167 -2.32 -1.14 3.63
N PHE A 168 -2.51 -1.46 2.35
CA PHE A 168 -1.42 -1.87 1.48
C PHE A 168 -1.46 -1.09 0.16
N ARG A 169 -0.30 -0.59 -0.28
CA ARG A 169 -0.14 0.16 -1.54
C ARG A 169 0.85 -0.55 -2.45
N TYR A 170 0.41 -0.83 -3.67
CA TYR A 170 1.30 -1.36 -4.69
C TYR A 170 2.08 -0.24 -5.36
N TYR A 171 3.40 -0.45 -5.49
CA TYR A 171 4.33 0.54 -5.99
C TYR A 171 4.00 1.00 -7.42
N ASP A 172 3.64 0.07 -8.32
CA ASP A 172 3.19 0.37 -9.69
C ASP A 172 1.99 1.31 -9.74
N THR A 173 1.04 1.13 -8.83
CA THR A 173 -0.15 1.98 -8.76
C THR A 173 0.20 3.36 -8.22
N LEU A 174 1.12 3.42 -7.26
CA LEU A 174 1.66 4.67 -6.71
C LEU A 174 2.32 5.51 -7.82
N MET A 175 3.12 4.88 -8.68
CA MET A 175 3.75 5.54 -9.84
C MET A 175 2.73 6.03 -10.87
N ALA A 176 1.71 5.22 -11.17
CA ALA A 176 0.65 5.60 -12.09
C ALA A 176 -0.15 6.82 -11.60
N THR A 177 -0.45 6.89 -10.29
CA THR A 177 -1.12 8.05 -9.68
C THR A 177 -0.23 9.30 -9.72
N ALA A 178 1.07 9.17 -9.43
CA ALA A 178 2.01 10.29 -9.49
C ALA A 178 2.13 10.85 -10.93
N ALA A 179 2.22 9.96 -11.93
CA ALA A 179 2.26 10.37 -13.34
C ALA A 179 0.97 11.06 -13.78
N ALA A 180 -0.21 10.56 -13.38
CA ALA A 180 -1.49 11.19 -13.70
C ALA A 180 -1.64 12.57 -13.02
N ALA A 181 -1.17 12.72 -11.77
CA ALA A 181 -1.20 13.99 -11.07
C ALA A 181 -0.25 15.03 -11.71
N ALA A 182 0.93 14.60 -12.18
CA ALA A 182 1.86 15.46 -12.91
C ALA A 182 1.28 15.93 -14.26
N ALA A 183 0.65 15.02 -15.01
CA ALA A 183 -0.02 15.36 -16.27
C ALA A 183 -1.20 16.32 -16.07
N ALA A 184 -2.01 16.10 -15.03
CA ALA A 184 -3.12 17.00 -14.69
C ALA A 184 -2.67 18.39 -14.21
N ALA A 185 -1.46 18.50 -13.63
CA ALA A 185 -0.87 19.77 -13.24
C ALA A 185 -0.34 20.58 -14.44
N GLU A 186 -0.01 19.93 -15.57
CA GLU A 186 0.36 20.59 -16.83
C GLU A 186 -0.86 20.99 -17.68
N GLU A 187 -2.02 20.34 -17.51
CA GLU A 187 -3.28 20.64 -18.22
C GLU A 187 -4.34 21.34 -17.36
N ALA A 188 -3.95 22.31 -16.52
CA ALA A 188 -4.92 23.18 -15.84
C ALA A 188 -5.55 24.19 -16.84
N GLY A 189 -6.45 23.72 -17.71
CA GLY A 189 -7.08 24.56 -18.73
C GLY A 189 -8.17 23.93 -19.60
N ALA A 190 -8.93 22.92 -19.16
CA ALA A 190 -10.20 22.54 -19.81
C ALA A 190 -11.11 21.73 -18.86
N PRO A 191 -12.45 21.89 -18.92
CA PRO A 191 -13.37 21.17 -18.04
C PRO A 191 -13.48 19.70 -18.47
N ALA A 192 -13.42 18.81 -17.48
CA ALA A 192 -13.63 17.38 -17.64
C ALA A 192 -15.06 17.10 -18.13
N ALA A 193 -15.18 16.57 -19.35
CA ALA A 193 -16.40 15.97 -19.86
C ALA A 193 -16.47 14.50 -19.41
N ASP A 194 -17.60 14.11 -18.82
CA ASP A 194 -17.92 12.74 -18.47
C ASP A 194 -17.81 11.82 -19.70
N ALA A 195 -16.83 10.91 -19.68
CA ALA A 195 -16.73 9.83 -20.63
C ALA A 195 -17.19 8.53 -19.96
N GLU A 196 -18.35 8.02 -20.39
CA GLU A 196 -18.86 6.70 -20.00
C GLU A 196 -17.98 5.58 -20.58
N PRO A 197 -17.54 4.59 -19.79
CA PRO A 197 -16.97 3.36 -20.32
C PRO A 197 -18.05 2.29 -20.54
N GLN A 198 -18.04 1.73 -21.75
CA GLN A 198 -18.90 0.64 -22.22
C GLN A 198 -18.49 -0.72 -21.61
N PRO A 199 -19.43 -1.61 -21.25
CA PRO A 199 -19.10 -2.85 -20.54
C PRO A 199 -18.60 -3.95 -21.48
N ALA A 200 -17.47 -4.57 -21.14
CA ALA A 200 -17.07 -5.86 -21.70
C ALA A 200 -17.72 -6.98 -20.87
N ALA A 201 -18.72 -7.63 -21.46
CA ALA A 201 -19.41 -8.76 -20.85
C ALA A 201 -18.51 -10.01 -20.81
N ARG A 202 -18.38 -10.62 -19.62
CA ARG A 202 -18.11 -12.06 -19.48
C ARG A 202 -19.00 -12.66 -18.40
N THR A 203 -19.42 -13.88 -18.69
CA THR A 203 -20.44 -14.70 -18.03
C THR A 203 -20.05 -15.13 -16.63
N ILE A 204 -21.05 -15.07 -15.75
CA ILE A 204 -21.04 -15.49 -14.34
C ILE A 204 -21.03 -17.03 -14.28
N SER A 205 -19.95 -17.64 -13.78
CA SER A 205 -20.02 -18.82 -12.90
C SER A 205 -18.70 -19.07 -12.17
N ASP A 206 -18.83 -19.55 -10.94
CA ASP A 206 -17.86 -19.71 -9.85
C ASP A 206 -17.48 -18.40 -9.17
N ALA A 207 -17.82 -18.31 -7.88
CA ALA A 207 -18.02 -17.07 -7.13
C ALA A 207 -16.88 -16.06 -7.31
N ASP A 208 -17.19 -14.92 -7.93
CA ASP A 208 -16.24 -13.83 -8.08
C ASP A 208 -15.76 -13.39 -6.69
N PRO A 209 -14.45 -13.52 -6.35
CA PRO A 209 -13.94 -13.16 -5.05
C PRO A 209 -14.21 -11.68 -4.68
N ALA A 210 -14.34 -10.79 -5.66
CA ALA A 210 -14.75 -9.41 -5.41
C ALA A 210 -16.23 -9.32 -5.00
N ALA A 211 -17.11 -10.08 -5.65
CA ALA A 211 -18.52 -10.18 -5.28
C ALA A 211 -18.69 -10.77 -3.89
N GLU A 212 -17.93 -11.81 -3.54
CA GLU A 212 -17.94 -12.39 -2.19
C GLU A 212 -17.49 -11.38 -1.13
N LEU A 213 -16.38 -10.68 -1.38
CA LEU A 213 -15.85 -9.67 -0.46
C LEU A 213 -16.84 -8.51 -0.28
N LEU A 214 -17.46 -8.05 -1.37
CA LEU A 214 -18.46 -7.00 -1.35
C LEU A 214 -19.70 -7.44 -0.56
N CYS A 215 -20.23 -8.64 -0.84
CA CYS A 215 -21.37 -9.19 -0.13
C CYS A 215 -21.09 -9.35 1.37
N ARG A 216 -19.90 -9.85 1.71
CA ARG A 216 -19.46 -9.99 3.10
C ARG A 216 -19.35 -8.63 3.80
N ALA A 217 -18.79 -7.62 3.14
CA ALA A 217 -18.68 -6.27 3.68
C ALA A 217 -20.05 -5.63 3.96
N VAL A 218 -21.01 -5.81 3.04
CA VAL A 218 -22.39 -5.32 3.21
C VAL A 218 -23.07 -6.03 4.39
N ARG A 219 -22.99 -7.37 4.48
CA ARG A 219 -23.57 -8.14 5.59
C ARG A 219 -23.04 -7.69 6.95
N LEU A 220 -21.72 -7.63 7.09
CA LEU A 220 -21.09 -7.23 8.35
C LEU A 220 -21.50 -5.83 8.80
N LEU A 221 -21.60 -4.87 7.87
CA LEU A 221 -22.05 -3.51 8.19
C LEU A 221 -23.52 -3.46 8.55
N ALA A 222 -24.38 -4.23 7.86
CA ALA A 222 -25.80 -4.29 8.14
C ALA A 222 -26.05 -4.89 9.53
N ASP A 223 -25.39 -6.00 9.85
CA ASP A 223 -25.47 -6.66 11.15
C ASP A 223 -24.99 -5.74 12.29
N THR A 224 -23.90 -4.98 12.04
CA THR A 224 -23.35 -4.06 13.05
C THR A 224 -24.26 -2.85 13.31
N ARG A 225 -24.94 -2.34 12.29
CA ARG A 225 -25.81 -1.16 12.41
C ARG A 225 -27.26 -1.49 12.74
N GLY A 226 -27.68 -2.74 12.52
CA GLY A 226 -29.08 -3.14 12.59
C GLY A 226 -29.94 -2.56 11.46
N ASP A 227 -29.31 -2.07 10.38
CA ASP A 227 -29.99 -1.49 9.21
C ASP A 227 -29.53 -2.24 7.95
N PRO A 228 -30.45 -2.82 7.15
CA PRO A 228 -30.08 -3.47 5.90
C PRO A 228 -29.44 -2.52 4.87
N TRP A 229 -29.67 -1.21 4.96
CA TRP A 229 -29.06 -0.22 4.09
C TRP A 229 -27.77 0.35 4.69
N VAL A 230 -26.67 0.20 3.96
CA VAL A 230 -25.35 0.65 4.41
C VAL A 230 -24.72 1.61 3.41
N SER A 231 -24.00 2.61 3.90
CA SER A 231 -23.36 3.61 3.03
C SER A 231 -22.31 2.99 2.11
N LYS A 232 -22.32 3.35 0.81
CA LYS A 232 -21.31 2.90 -0.17
C LYS A 232 -19.88 3.17 0.28
N GLY A 233 -19.62 4.35 0.86
CA GLY A 233 -18.30 4.69 1.41
C GLY A 233 -17.91 3.78 2.57
N GLY A 234 -18.83 3.52 3.50
CA GLY A 234 -18.62 2.55 4.59
C GLY A 234 -18.30 1.14 4.08
N VAL A 235 -19.00 0.68 3.03
CA VAL A 235 -18.73 -0.62 2.39
C VAL A 235 -17.32 -0.68 1.83
N TRP A 236 -16.87 0.35 1.11
CA TRP A 236 -15.49 0.43 0.63
C TRP A 236 -14.47 0.33 1.77
N HIS A 237 -14.66 1.10 2.85
CA HIS A 237 -13.77 1.04 4.02
C HIS A 237 -13.79 -0.33 4.72
N MET A 238 -14.95 -1.00 4.76
CA MET A 238 -15.05 -2.35 5.30
C MET A 238 -14.32 -3.36 4.40
N MET A 239 -14.44 -3.25 3.08
CA MET A 239 -13.68 -4.09 2.14
C MET A 239 -12.18 -3.90 2.33
N LYS A 240 -11.69 -2.67 2.41
CA LYS A 240 -10.26 -2.39 2.67
C LYS A 240 -9.79 -2.89 4.05
N ARG A 241 -10.69 -2.98 5.03
CA ARG A 241 -10.37 -3.58 6.34
C ARG A 241 -10.27 -5.10 6.29
N LEU A 242 -11.09 -5.75 5.46
CA LEU A 242 -11.08 -7.20 5.26
C LEU A 242 -9.94 -7.65 4.33
N ASP A 243 -9.65 -6.85 3.32
CA ASP A 243 -8.55 -7.04 2.38
C ASP A 243 -7.86 -5.69 2.06
N PRO A 244 -6.78 -5.37 2.79
CA PRO A 244 -5.98 -4.15 2.58
C PRO A 244 -5.36 -4.03 1.19
N ALA A 245 -5.20 -5.13 0.45
CA ALA A 245 -4.59 -5.15 -0.87
C ALA A 245 -5.61 -5.09 -2.01
N PHE A 246 -6.91 -5.15 -1.70
CA PHE A 246 -7.99 -5.18 -2.71
C PHE A 246 -7.95 -3.99 -3.68
N ASP A 247 -8.08 -4.29 -4.97
CA ASP A 247 -8.12 -3.36 -6.09
C ASP A 247 -9.16 -3.81 -7.13
N PRO A 248 -10.24 -3.03 -7.39
CA PRO A 248 -11.29 -3.40 -8.36
C PRO A 248 -10.77 -3.74 -9.77
N ARG A 249 -9.63 -3.15 -10.17
CA ARG A 249 -9.04 -3.35 -11.50
C ARG A 249 -8.53 -4.76 -11.71
N GLU A 250 -8.10 -5.45 -10.65
CA GLU A 250 -7.71 -6.86 -10.72
C GLU A 250 -8.91 -7.79 -10.95
N HIS A 251 -10.12 -7.31 -10.68
CA HIS A 251 -11.37 -8.01 -10.89
C HIS A 251 -12.10 -7.55 -12.16
N GLY A 252 -11.40 -6.84 -13.05
CA GLY A 252 -11.97 -6.39 -14.33
C GLY A 252 -12.85 -5.15 -14.24
N HIS A 253 -12.82 -4.41 -13.14
CA HIS A 253 -13.60 -3.19 -12.95
C HIS A 253 -12.71 -1.95 -12.94
N ALA A 254 -13.09 -0.91 -13.67
CA ALA A 254 -12.28 0.32 -13.74
C ALA A 254 -12.12 0.98 -12.36
N ASP A 255 -13.14 0.90 -11.51
CA ASP A 255 -13.21 1.53 -10.19
C ASP A 255 -14.25 0.83 -9.29
N PHE A 256 -14.33 1.25 -8.03
CA PHE A 256 -15.35 0.71 -7.10
C PHE A 256 -16.80 1.02 -7.53
N PRO A 257 -17.15 2.23 -7.99
CA PRO A 257 -18.49 2.51 -8.53
C PRO A 257 -18.92 1.63 -9.72
N SER A 258 -18.03 1.30 -10.64
CA SER A 258 -18.30 0.42 -11.79
C SER A 258 -18.44 -1.03 -11.36
N MET A 259 -17.65 -1.48 -10.38
CA MET A 259 -17.82 -2.80 -9.76
C MET A 259 -19.20 -2.95 -9.11
N VAL A 260 -19.62 -2.00 -8.29
CA VAL A 260 -20.96 -2.03 -7.66
C VAL A 260 -22.08 -2.04 -8.71
N ARG A 261 -21.91 -1.31 -9.83
CA ARG A 261 -22.86 -1.31 -10.95
C ARG A 261 -22.90 -2.68 -11.65
N ALA A 262 -21.74 -3.28 -11.90
CA ALA A 262 -21.64 -4.61 -12.51
C ALA A 262 -22.27 -5.71 -11.65
N MET A 263 -22.29 -5.52 -10.32
CA MET A 263 -22.87 -6.45 -9.34
C MET A 263 -24.35 -6.13 -9.01
N GLY A 264 -25.06 -5.45 -9.92
CA GLY A 264 -26.46 -5.04 -9.74
C GLY A 264 -27.43 -6.20 -9.54
N ASP A 265 -27.07 -7.43 -9.92
CA ASP A 265 -27.90 -8.63 -9.67
C ASP A 265 -27.91 -9.06 -8.20
N MET A 266 -26.88 -8.68 -7.43
CA MET A 266 -26.75 -9.03 -6.01
C MET A 266 -27.02 -7.85 -5.08
N ILE A 267 -26.92 -6.61 -5.58
CA ILE A 267 -26.94 -5.39 -4.77
C ILE A 267 -28.01 -4.43 -5.26
N GLU A 268 -28.81 -3.94 -4.32
CA GLU A 268 -29.66 -2.78 -4.52
C GLU A 268 -28.90 -1.51 -4.14
N VAL A 269 -29.00 -0.49 -4.99
CA VAL A 269 -28.43 0.84 -4.76
C VAL A 269 -29.56 1.84 -4.67
N THR A 270 -29.60 2.63 -3.59
CA THR A 270 -30.54 3.76 -3.45
C THR A 270 -29.82 5.04 -3.04
N MET A 271 -30.48 6.17 -3.19
CA MET A 271 -30.00 7.46 -2.69
C MET A 271 -30.56 7.71 -1.29
N GLY A 272 -29.67 7.83 -0.31
CA GLY A 272 -30.00 8.32 1.03
C GLY A 272 -29.60 9.79 1.21
N GLU A 273 -29.88 10.34 2.39
CA GLU A 273 -29.63 11.75 2.73
C GLU A 273 -28.16 12.15 2.57
N THR A 274 -27.23 11.25 2.89
CA THR A 274 -25.77 11.50 2.85
C THR A 274 -25.07 10.80 1.68
N GLY A 275 -25.81 10.34 0.67
CA GLY A 275 -25.27 9.70 -0.54
C GLY A 275 -25.80 8.30 -0.82
N ARG A 276 -25.08 7.53 -1.65
CA ARG A 276 -25.55 6.20 -2.11
C ARG A 276 -25.48 5.15 -0.99
N LEU A 277 -26.59 4.46 -0.78
CA LEU A 277 -26.74 3.31 0.12
C LEU A 277 -26.79 2.01 -0.68
N LEU A 278 -26.29 0.93 -0.09
CA LEU A 278 -26.21 -0.41 -0.65
C LEU A 278 -26.96 -1.38 0.27
N ARG A 279 -27.66 -2.36 -0.31
CA ARG A 279 -28.28 -3.49 0.40
C ARG A 279 -28.12 -4.75 -0.45
N LEU A 280 -28.00 -5.91 0.18
CA LEU A 280 -28.10 -7.18 -0.54
C LEU A 280 -29.53 -7.47 -0.98
N LYS A 281 -29.68 -7.93 -2.22
CA LYS A 281 -30.94 -8.52 -2.68
C LYS A 281 -31.20 -9.82 -1.90
N ALA A 282 -32.47 -10.00 -1.54
CA ALA A 282 -32.94 -11.22 -0.89
C ALA A 282 -33.07 -12.37 -1.91
#